data_AF-A0A067BD54-F1
#
_entry.id   AF-A0A067BD54-F1
#
_cell.length_a   1.000
_cell.length_b   1.000
_cell.length_c   1.000
_cell.angle_alpha   90.00
_cell.angle_beta   90.00
_cell.angle_gamma   90.00
#
_symmetry.space_group_name_H-M   'P 1'
#
loop_
_entity.id
_entity.type
_entity.pdbx_description
1 polymer ?
#
loop_
_entity_poly.entity_id
_entity_poly.type
_entity_poly.pdbx_seq_one_letter_code
_entity_poly.pdbx_strand_id
1 'polypeptide(L)'
;MTQGRTVQFDDCGLHTEPARFTPVHHGHMTIDLDNVDSFWHGFEYLWLLNLYPSAASWRDVQHQLPPYTTTTSSTKLIFGRIERATCGSHGAETTIQQLLALDGTETPWRLPLHGRLRFEFTYKPQVPYMTEIAPDAVTVFWQAFSALEFDSDRAKYIQHFLHDHYITASQAQYLLGAMTTAEAHALVAPLLLQRVVDTAELFHRARHIRHQAVLKERAGKLLFFDPRLPNGRYALDLAMSVDKRLASTLLRLSADDRLENKKTVGLNTSQHGNWECFRNQTLDGAPYSVSRAQGLPSVGTFAFDFVVTTRIPRGSAAIPDDMLGQLCLTVTTRASAPAAPEKTPTHVKVYGKKAVEPPKQVVHPPHPDTGLEHRKLAVRQTFSEATFGISSTQLVRLANCFHDVAFGPVEIVAMLLNRVLDLDDLLVTLATDWTRESVMEAIHRIGWLNLWNPMFAEMEYHLNLSVWEEYQVTLMLAQLGDIEPGENWVDERFNDQYGWELPLSWVQGRIPHTGDLFLRYTTGATFKNRVNAAREDMKKRVLCGKPRKVLASKDNDGSRYAVFAPTVAPATPRRQSIMRAAF
;
A
#
# COMPACT_ATOMS: atom_id res chain seq x y z
N MET A 1 2.97 52.40 12.00
CA MET A 1 3.89 53.07 11.05
C MET A 1 4.65 51.99 10.30
N THR A 2 4.15 51.56 9.15
CA THR A 2 4.80 50.58 8.26
C THR A 2 4.75 51.12 6.83
N GLN A 3 5.28 52.32 6.63
CA GLN A 3 5.56 52.81 5.29
C GLN A 3 6.84 52.13 4.79
N GLY A 4 6.74 51.37 3.70
CA GLY A 4 7.89 50.94 2.90
C GLY A 4 8.43 49.52 3.12
N ARG A 5 7.69 48.59 3.74
CA ARG A 5 8.11 47.18 3.78
C ARG A 5 7.36 46.35 2.74
N THR A 6 8.04 45.36 2.19
CA THR A 6 7.51 44.28 1.34
C THR A 6 7.74 42.98 2.10
N VAL A 7 6.84 42.01 1.96
CA VAL A 7 6.89 40.75 2.73
C VAL A 7 7.54 39.66 1.87
N GLN A 8 8.60 39.04 2.37
CA GLN A 8 9.20 37.84 1.77
C GLN A 8 8.48 36.56 2.18
N PHE A 9 8.78 35.51 1.44
CA PHE A 9 8.46 34.12 1.76
C PHE A 9 8.82 33.71 3.21
N ASP A 10 9.88 34.30 3.77
CA ASP A 10 10.39 34.01 5.13
C ASP A 10 9.82 34.93 6.24
N ASP A 11 9.09 36.00 5.89
CA ASP A 11 8.73 37.07 6.83
C ASP A 11 7.40 36.84 7.58
N CYS A 12 6.70 35.75 7.31
CA CYS A 12 5.35 35.49 7.81
C CYS A 12 5.26 34.17 8.59
N GLY A 13 5.83 34.17 9.79
CA GLY A 13 5.33 33.27 10.82
C GLY A 13 3.90 33.63 11.20
N LEU A 14 3.09 32.61 11.51
CA LEU A 14 1.74 32.67 12.08
C LEU A 14 0.56 32.71 11.09
N HIS A 15 0.04 31.52 10.79
CA HIS A 15 -1.40 31.28 10.89
C HIS A 15 -1.66 30.11 11.84
N THR A 16 -2.31 30.39 12.96
CA THR A 16 -2.76 29.41 13.96
C THR A 16 -4.13 28.80 13.64
N GLU A 17 -4.76 29.17 12.53
CA GLU A 17 -5.99 28.55 12.05
C GLU A 17 -5.72 27.64 10.83
N PRO A 18 -6.43 26.50 10.70
CA PRO A 18 -6.31 25.64 9.52
C PRO A 18 -6.61 26.47 8.29
N ALA A 19 -5.66 26.53 7.35
CA ALA A 19 -5.77 27.36 6.16
C ALA A 19 -7.08 27.06 5.42
N ARG A 20 -8.01 28.01 5.43
CA ARG A 20 -9.19 28.02 4.55
C ARG A 20 -8.82 28.41 3.11
N PHE A 21 -7.59 28.11 2.69
CA PHE A 21 -7.15 28.34 1.32
C PHE A 21 -7.36 27.07 0.51
N THR A 22 -8.35 27.09 -0.37
CA THR A 22 -8.50 26.09 -1.43
C THR A 22 -8.19 26.80 -2.74
N PRO A 23 -7.10 26.47 -3.44
CA PRO A 23 -6.75 27.16 -4.67
C PRO A 23 -7.79 26.88 -5.75
N VAL A 24 -8.16 27.92 -6.47
CA VAL A 24 -9.04 27.80 -7.63
C VAL A 24 -8.23 27.17 -8.77
N HIS A 25 -8.74 26.08 -9.37
CA HIS A 25 -8.06 25.41 -10.48
C HIS A 25 -7.87 26.31 -11.70
N HIS A 26 -8.82 27.21 -11.95
CA HIS A 26 -8.74 28.23 -12.97
C HIS A 26 -9.71 29.38 -12.66
N GLY A 27 -9.26 30.65 -12.70
CA GLY A 27 -10.16 31.80 -12.59
C GLY A 27 -9.48 33.16 -12.44
N HIS A 28 -10.29 34.22 -12.48
CA HIS A 28 -9.87 35.59 -12.22
C HIS A 28 -9.94 35.92 -10.73
N MET A 29 -8.79 36.26 -10.15
CA MET A 29 -8.64 36.57 -8.74
C MET A 29 -8.52 38.07 -8.54
N THR A 30 -9.12 38.56 -7.47
CA THR A 30 -8.93 39.93 -6.98
C THR A 30 -8.57 39.85 -5.51
N ILE A 31 -7.36 40.27 -5.17
CA ILE A 31 -6.84 40.28 -3.82
C ILE A 31 -6.80 41.72 -3.33
N ASP A 32 -7.54 41.99 -2.26
CA ASP A 32 -7.47 43.26 -1.54
C ASP A 32 -6.35 43.16 -0.49
N LEU A 33 -5.22 43.83 -0.74
CA LEU A 33 -4.04 43.76 0.11
C LEU A 33 -4.21 44.58 1.40
N ASP A 34 -5.19 45.49 1.43
CA ASP A 34 -5.54 46.27 2.63
C ASP A 34 -6.47 45.48 3.57
N ASN A 35 -7.04 44.36 3.12
CA ASN A 35 -7.81 43.43 3.94
C ASN A 35 -6.91 42.26 4.39
N VAL A 36 -6.81 42.06 5.70
CA VAL A 36 -5.91 41.04 6.29
C VAL A 36 -6.18 39.65 5.74
N ASP A 37 -7.43 39.19 5.72
CA ASP A 37 -7.78 37.83 5.24
C ASP A 37 -7.48 37.64 3.75
N SER A 38 -7.71 38.67 2.95
CA SER A 38 -7.47 38.64 1.50
C SER A 38 -5.99 38.73 1.16
N PHE A 39 -5.22 39.56 1.89
CA PHE A 39 -3.77 39.70 1.73
C PHE A 39 -3.07 38.34 1.76
N TRP A 40 -3.44 37.49 2.71
CA TRP A 40 -2.87 36.15 2.87
C TRP A 40 -3.17 35.22 1.70
N HIS A 41 -4.35 35.32 1.08
CA HIS A 41 -4.62 34.58 -0.16
C HIS A 41 -3.64 34.97 -1.28
N GLY A 42 -3.30 36.26 -1.41
CA GLY A 42 -2.30 36.72 -2.38
C GLY A 42 -0.92 36.10 -2.18
N PHE A 43 -0.54 35.90 -0.93
CA PHE A 43 0.70 35.20 -0.56
C PHE A 43 0.65 33.72 -0.91
N GLU A 44 -0.45 33.03 -0.61
CA GLU A 44 -0.64 31.61 -0.95
C GLU A 44 -0.62 31.36 -2.48
N TYR A 45 -1.12 32.30 -3.29
CA TYR A 45 -0.98 32.21 -4.76
C TYR A 45 0.46 32.40 -5.24
N LEU A 46 1.18 33.39 -4.70
CA LEU A 46 2.60 33.59 -5.00
C LEU A 46 3.44 32.35 -4.62
N TRP A 47 3.08 31.73 -3.50
CA TRP A 47 3.68 30.50 -3.01
C TRP A 47 3.47 29.33 -3.98
N LEU A 48 2.23 29.08 -4.42
CA LEU A 48 1.93 28.03 -5.41
C LEU A 48 2.73 28.21 -6.71
N LEU A 49 2.90 29.45 -7.17
CA LEU A 49 3.66 29.72 -8.39
C LEU A 49 5.14 29.44 -8.25
N ASN A 50 5.74 29.74 -7.10
CA ASN A 50 7.16 29.50 -6.86
C ASN A 50 7.47 28.02 -6.68
N LEU A 51 6.57 27.24 -6.07
CA LEU A 51 6.76 25.80 -5.88
C LEU A 51 6.39 24.95 -7.10
N TYR A 52 5.37 25.36 -7.85
CA TYR A 52 4.83 24.58 -8.95
C TYR A 52 4.90 25.34 -10.29
N PRO A 53 6.08 25.79 -10.75
CA PRO A 53 6.19 26.63 -11.95
C PRO A 53 5.66 25.96 -13.23
N SER A 54 5.62 24.62 -13.28
CA SER A 54 5.08 23.83 -14.40
C SER A 54 3.57 23.54 -14.28
N ALA A 55 2.99 23.70 -13.09
CA ALA A 55 1.60 23.35 -12.79
C ALA A 55 0.74 24.57 -12.40
N ALA A 56 1.36 25.72 -12.11
CA ALA A 56 0.70 26.98 -11.77
C ALA A 56 1.12 28.09 -12.74
N SER A 57 0.18 28.97 -13.10
CA SER A 57 0.46 30.16 -13.91
C SER A 57 -0.31 31.40 -13.45
N TRP A 58 0.37 32.55 -13.57
CA TRP A 58 -0.22 33.88 -13.44
C TRP A 58 -0.25 34.56 -14.81
N ARG A 59 -1.41 35.08 -15.17
CA ARG A 59 -1.59 35.90 -16.38
C ARG A 59 -2.31 37.19 -16.03
N ASP A 60 -2.04 38.21 -16.84
CA ASP A 60 -2.65 39.54 -16.75
C ASP A 60 -2.64 40.14 -15.34
N VAL A 61 -1.50 40.03 -14.65
CA VAL A 61 -1.32 40.56 -13.31
C VAL A 61 -1.31 42.08 -13.35
N GLN A 62 -2.16 42.69 -12.54
CA GLN A 62 -2.30 44.13 -12.40
C GLN A 62 -2.30 44.50 -10.93
N HIS A 63 -1.50 45.49 -10.55
CA HIS A 63 -1.50 46.07 -9.21
C HIS A 63 -2.03 47.50 -9.27
N GLN A 64 -3.07 47.76 -8.49
CA GLN A 64 -3.68 49.08 -8.34
C GLN A 64 -3.36 49.62 -6.95
N LEU A 65 -2.76 50.81 -6.89
CA LEU A 65 -2.48 51.48 -5.61
C LEU A 65 -3.77 51.93 -4.90
N PRO A 66 -3.75 52.10 -3.56
CA PRO A 66 -4.90 52.58 -2.80
C PRO A 66 -5.41 53.94 -3.31
N PRO A 67 -6.72 54.22 -3.21
CA PRO A 67 -7.33 55.45 -3.73
C PRO A 67 -6.83 56.75 -3.08
N TYR A 68 -6.07 56.67 -1.99
CA TYR A 68 -5.49 57.83 -1.29
C TYR A 68 -4.18 58.34 -1.93
N THR A 69 -3.63 57.65 -2.94
CA THR A 69 -2.49 58.14 -3.71
C THR A 69 -2.97 59.02 -4.87
N THR A 70 -2.30 60.14 -5.12
CA THR A 70 -2.66 61.17 -6.12
C THR A 70 -2.73 60.70 -7.58
N THR A 71 -2.45 59.44 -7.86
CA THR A 71 -2.49 58.82 -9.19
C THR A 71 -3.21 57.46 -9.12
N THR A 72 -4.41 57.38 -9.69
CA THR A 72 -5.18 56.13 -9.81
C THR A 72 -4.68 55.31 -10.99
N SER A 73 -3.39 54.93 -10.99
CA SER A 73 -2.79 54.14 -12.07
C SER A 73 -2.78 52.65 -11.71
N SER A 74 -3.40 51.82 -12.55
CA SER A 74 -3.23 50.36 -12.52
C SER A 74 -1.95 50.01 -13.29
N THR A 75 -1.01 49.34 -12.63
CA THR A 75 0.27 48.95 -13.23
C THR A 75 0.19 47.48 -13.65
N LYS A 76 0.38 47.20 -14.94
CA LYS A 76 0.53 45.82 -15.43
C LYS A 76 1.90 45.29 -15.03
N LEU A 77 1.93 44.13 -14.38
CA LEU A 77 3.16 43.47 -13.95
C LEU A 77 3.45 42.31 -14.91
N ILE A 78 4.69 42.25 -15.38
CA ILE A 78 5.22 41.16 -16.20
C ILE A 78 6.27 40.46 -15.36
N PHE A 79 6.23 39.14 -15.33
CA PHE A 79 7.10 38.32 -14.50
C PHE A 79 8.00 37.42 -15.33
N GLY A 80 9.26 37.34 -14.92
CA GLY A 80 10.22 36.34 -15.32
C GLY A 80 10.50 35.35 -14.19
N ARG A 81 11.34 34.35 -14.45
CA ARG A 81 11.85 33.42 -13.44
C ARG A 81 13.34 33.63 -13.26
N ILE A 82 13.77 33.72 -12.01
CA ILE A 82 15.18 33.79 -11.63
C ILE A 82 15.65 32.42 -11.13
N GLU A 83 16.83 32.04 -11.61
CA GLU A 83 17.48 30.80 -11.28
C GLU A 83 18.36 30.97 -10.04
N ARG A 84 17.94 30.41 -8.90
CA ARG A 84 18.81 30.33 -7.72
C ARG A 84 19.68 29.08 -7.79
N ALA A 85 20.97 29.26 -8.11
CA ALA A 85 21.96 28.21 -7.94
C ALA A 85 22.27 28.01 -6.45
N THR A 86 22.15 26.79 -5.94
CA THR A 86 22.66 26.42 -4.61
C THR A 86 24.07 25.87 -4.73
N CYS A 87 25.00 26.41 -3.94
CA CYS A 87 26.39 25.94 -3.92
C CYS A 87 26.51 24.61 -3.17
N GLY A 88 27.01 23.56 -3.82
CA GLY A 88 27.36 22.28 -3.20
C GLY A 88 27.54 21.15 -4.22
N SER A 89 28.73 20.57 -4.26
CA SER A 89 29.35 19.82 -5.36
C SER A 89 28.91 18.36 -5.56
N HIS A 90 28.98 17.97 -6.85
CA HIS A 90 29.04 16.62 -7.44
C HIS A 90 27.74 15.80 -7.57
N GLY A 91 27.13 15.91 -8.75
CA GLY A 91 26.84 14.72 -9.56
C GLY A 91 25.40 14.22 -9.63
N ALA A 92 24.42 15.10 -9.90
CA ALA A 92 23.19 14.85 -10.69
C ALA A 92 22.39 16.16 -10.75
N GLU A 93 21.63 16.39 -11.83
CA GLU A 93 20.95 17.67 -12.13
C GLU A 93 19.95 18.12 -11.06
N THR A 94 20.45 18.88 -10.08
CA THR A 94 19.68 19.66 -9.12
C THR A 94 18.72 20.59 -9.85
N THR A 95 17.41 20.40 -9.70
CA THR A 95 16.42 21.29 -10.30
C THR A 95 16.43 22.64 -9.57
N ILE A 96 16.86 23.68 -10.30
CA ILE A 96 16.92 25.06 -9.84
C ILE A 96 15.53 25.53 -9.38
N GLN A 97 15.43 26.14 -8.19
CA GLN A 97 14.21 26.86 -7.79
C GLN A 97 14.07 28.13 -8.64
N GLN A 98 13.10 28.09 -9.55
CA GLN A 98 12.70 29.22 -10.39
C GLN A 98 11.77 30.15 -9.59
N LEU A 99 12.31 31.14 -8.89
CA LEU A 99 11.50 32.13 -8.18
C LEU A 99 10.94 33.16 -9.16
N LEU A 100 9.71 33.62 -8.94
CA LEU A 100 9.15 34.74 -9.69
C LEU A 100 9.91 36.02 -9.36
N ALA A 101 10.28 36.76 -10.41
CA ALA A 101 10.80 38.12 -10.34
C ALA A 101 10.06 38.98 -11.36
N LEU A 102 10.04 40.30 -11.18
CA LEU A 102 9.57 41.17 -12.26
C LEU A 102 10.50 41.02 -13.45
N ASP A 103 9.94 41.07 -14.65
CA ASP A 103 10.72 40.94 -15.88
C ASP A 103 11.84 41.99 -15.91
N GLY A 104 13.06 41.54 -16.20
CA GLY A 104 14.28 42.36 -16.10
C GLY A 104 14.84 42.59 -14.69
N THR A 105 14.31 41.95 -13.64
CA THR A 105 14.85 42.02 -12.27
C THR A 105 15.43 40.68 -11.82
N GLU A 106 16.55 40.73 -11.09
CA GLU A 106 17.20 39.55 -10.51
C GLU A 106 16.74 39.26 -9.07
N THR A 107 15.87 40.11 -8.52
CA THR A 107 15.37 40.00 -7.16
C THR A 107 14.01 39.29 -7.14
N PRO A 108 13.80 38.31 -6.23
CA PRO A 108 12.50 37.67 -6.09
C PRO A 108 11.42 38.71 -5.80
N TRP A 109 10.32 38.63 -6.54
CA TRP A 109 9.20 39.54 -6.36
C TRP A 109 8.53 39.30 -5.02
N ARG A 110 8.06 40.39 -4.42
CA ARG A 110 7.44 40.41 -3.10
C ARG A 110 6.04 41.00 -3.21
N LEU A 111 5.10 40.42 -2.45
CA LEU A 111 3.73 40.91 -2.42
C LEU A 111 3.71 42.33 -1.80
N PRO A 112 3.08 43.33 -2.47
CA PRO A 112 2.91 44.66 -1.90
C PRO A 112 2.02 44.64 -0.65
N LEU A 113 2.25 45.55 0.30
CA LEU A 113 1.43 45.65 1.53
C LEU A 113 0.05 46.30 1.34
N HIS A 114 -0.14 47.05 0.25
CA HIS A 114 -1.30 47.90 0.07
C HIS A 114 -1.81 47.85 -1.37
N GLY A 115 -3.10 48.16 -1.53
CA GLY A 115 -3.76 48.23 -2.83
C GLY A 115 -4.45 46.94 -3.23
N ARG A 116 -4.69 46.77 -4.53
CA ARG A 116 -5.47 45.65 -5.06
C ARG A 116 -4.72 44.94 -6.18
N LEU A 117 -4.54 43.63 -6.05
CA LEU A 117 -3.94 42.78 -7.06
C LEU A 117 -5.04 42.06 -7.84
N ARG A 118 -4.98 42.10 -9.17
CA ARG A 118 -5.88 41.35 -10.06
C ARG A 118 -5.07 40.46 -10.98
N PHE A 119 -5.46 39.22 -11.18
CA PHE A 119 -4.75 38.28 -12.04
C PHE A 119 -5.66 37.13 -12.47
N GLU A 120 -5.31 36.49 -13.58
CA GLU A 120 -5.83 35.17 -13.94
C GLU A 120 -4.88 34.11 -13.37
N PHE A 121 -5.43 33.15 -12.62
CA PHE A 121 -4.67 32.06 -12.03
C PHE A 121 -5.14 30.72 -12.58
N THR A 122 -4.19 29.85 -12.89
CA THR A 122 -4.46 28.45 -13.22
C THR A 122 -3.56 27.56 -12.37
N TYR A 123 -4.13 26.51 -11.77
CA TYR A 123 -3.40 25.51 -11.02
C TYR A 123 -3.91 24.10 -11.33
N LYS A 124 -3.03 23.30 -11.91
CA LYS A 124 -3.25 21.90 -12.26
C LYS A 124 -2.29 21.03 -11.46
N PRO A 125 -2.62 20.63 -10.22
CA PRO A 125 -1.78 19.74 -9.44
C PRO A 125 -1.55 18.45 -10.24
N GLN A 126 -0.30 18.03 -10.35
CA GLN A 126 0.01 16.70 -10.87
C GLN A 126 -0.44 15.69 -9.81
N VAL A 127 -1.21 14.67 -10.19
CA VAL A 127 -1.52 13.57 -9.28
C VAL A 127 -0.22 12.79 -9.08
N PRO A 128 0.41 12.82 -7.91
CA PRO A 128 1.70 12.17 -7.76
C PRO A 128 1.52 10.67 -7.81
N TYR A 129 2.31 10.00 -8.63
CA TYR A 129 2.42 8.55 -8.59
C TYR A 129 3.36 8.16 -7.45
N MET A 130 3.02 7.09 -6.73
CA MET A 130 3.84 6.56 -5.62
C MET A 130 5.29 6.22 -6.05
N THR A 131 5.51 6.01 -7.35
CA THR A 131 6.81 5.69 -7.96
C THR A 131 7.62 6.91 -8.36
N GLU A 132 7.04 8.11 -8.38
CA GLU A 132 7.69 9.36 -8.77
C GLU A 132 8.24 10.08 -7.53
N ILE A 133 9.18 9.45 -6.85
CA ILE A 133 9.92 10.10 -5.78
C ILE A 133 11.01 10.94 -6.44
N ALA A 134 10.80 12.26 -6.50
CA ALA A 134 11.83 13.20 -6.91
C ALA A 134 12.89 13.29 -5.79
N PRO A 135 14.10 12.71 -5.94
CA PRO A 135 15.07 12.60 -4.85
C PRO A 135 15.48 13.97 -4.31
N ASP A 136 15.55 14.95 -5.20
CA ASP A 136 15.99 16.32 -4.91
C ASP A 136 14.85 17.21 -4.40
N ALA A 137 13.58 16.82 -4.58
CA ALA A 137 12.44 17.67 -4.21
C ALA A 137 12.36 17.92 -2.71
N VAL A 138 12.69 16.93 -1.88
CA VAL A 138 12.73 17.10 -0.41
C VAL A 138 13.88 18.02 0.01
N THR A 139 15.04 17.89 -0.63
CA THR A 139 16.22 18.73 -0.35
C THR A 139 15.96 20.19 -0.75
N VAL A 140 15.39 20.39 -1.93
CA VAL A 140 14.99 21.71 -2.46
C VAL A 140 13.88 22.34 -1.61
N PHE A 141 12.87 21.56 -1.24
CA PHE A 141 11.83 21.97 -0.30
C PHE A 141 12.45 22.37 1.05
N TRP A 142 13.34 21.54 1.59
CA TRP A 142 14.01 21.84 2.85
C TRP A 142 14.82 23.13 2.81
N GLN A 143 15.63 23.32 1.76
CA GLN A 143 16.42 24.53 1.59
C GLN A 143 15.56 25.80 1.57
N ALA A 144 14.36 25.73 0.99
CA ALA A 144 13.43 26.86 1.01
C ALA A 144 12.88 27.17 2.40
N PHE A 145 12.54 26.18 3.24
CA PHE A 145 11.80 26.42 4.48
C PHE A 145 12.61 26.16 5.77
N SER A 146 13.89 25.82 5.66
CA SER A 146 14.77 25.53 6.81
C SER A 146 14.96 26.70 7.78
N ALA A 147 14.69 27.94 7.34
CA ALA A 147 14.78 29.15 8.15
C ALA A 147 13.55 29.40 9.05
N LEU A 148 12.46 28.64 8.88
CA LEU A 148 11.24 28.83 9.67
C LEU A 148 11.50 28.60 11.16
N GLU A 149 11.10 29.53 12.01
CA GLU A 149 11.32 29.48 13.46
C GLU A 149 10.32 28.57 14.18
N PHE A 150 9.06 28.53 13.71
CA PHE A 150 7.97 27.87 14.42
C PHE A 150 7.61 26.50 13.83
N ASP A 151 7.35 25.53 14.71
CA ASP A 151 6.92 24.18 14.32
C ASP A 151 5.55 24.16 13.62
N SER A 152 4.66 25.11 13.94
CA SER A 152 3.35 25.25 13.27
C SER A 152 3.52 25.50 11.77
N ASP A 153 4.47 26.36 11.41
CA ASP A 153 4.75 26.71 10.02
C ASP A 153 5.40 25.52 9.32
N ARG A 154 6.41 24.90 9.95
CA ARG A 154 7.04 23.67 9.44
C ARG A 154 6.02 22.57 9.16
N ALA A 155 5.09 22.32 10.09
CA ALA A 155 4.04 21.33 9.93
C ALA A 155 3.11 21.64 8.74
N LYS A 156 2.68 22.90 8.60
CA LYS A 156 1.82 23.37 7.50
C LYS A 156 2.51 23.16 6.15
N TYR A 157 3.77 23.58 6.01
CA TYR A 157 4.50 23.44 4.74
C TYR A 157 4.80 21.99 4.41
N ILE A 158 5.15 21.17 5.41
CA ILE A 158 5.33 19.72 5.21
C ILE A 158 4.04 19.10 4.71
N GLN A 159 2.89 19.40 5.31
CA GLN A 159 1.60 18.89 4.83
C GLN A 159 1.34 19.29 3.38
N HIS A 160 1.55 20.57 3.04
CA HIS A 160 1.35 21.07 1.69
C HIS A 160 2.26 20.38 0.67
N PHE A 161 3.54 20.21 0.99
CA PHE A 161 4.47 19.47 0.15
C PHE A 161 4.02 18.01 -0.06
N LEU A 162 3.57 17.36 1.01
CA LEU A 162 3.11 15.98 0.98
C LEU A 162 1.78 15.79 0.22
N HIS A 163 1.00 16.84 -0.02
CA HIS A 163 -0.18 16.74 -0.90
C HIS A 163 0.20 16.33 -2.33
N ASP A 164 1.40 16.70 -2.79
CA ASP A 164 1.84 16.47 -4.16
C ASP A 164 3.10 15.61 -4.26
N HIS A 165 3.64 15.11 -3.15
CA HIS A 165 4.89 14.34 -3.17
C HIS A 165 4.79 13.06 -2.34
N TYR A 166 5.35 11.99 -2.89
CA TYR A 166 5.73 10.80 -2.12
C TYR A 166 7.18 10.94 -1.69
N ILE A 167 7.50 10.44 -0.50
CA ILE A 167 8.83 10.52 0.10
C ILE A 167 9.25 9.17 0.67
N THR A 168 10.55 8.98 0.86
CA THR A 168 11.11 7.83 1.57
C THR A 168 11.02 8.01 3.10
N ALA A 169 11.22 6.92 3.84
CA ALA A 169 11.29 6.91 5.29
C ALA A 169 12.45 7.77 5.80
N SER A 170 13.58 7.75 5.09
CA SER A 170 14.74 8.59 5.41
C SER A 170 14.45 10.08 5.23
N GLN A 171 13.75 10.45 4.16
CA GLN A 171 13.28 11.82 3.93
C GLN A 171 12.23 12.23 4.98
N ALA A 172 11.31 11.34 5.34
CA ALA A 172 10.33 11.59 6.39
C ALA A 172 10.97 11.76 7.77
N GLN A 173 11.95 10.93 8.12
CA GLN A 173 12.75 11.07 9.34
C GLN A 173 13.45 12.43 9.39
N TYR A 174 13.94 12.90 8.24
CA TYR A 174 14.57 14.21 8.14
C TYR A 174 13.57 15.35 8.39
N LEU A 175 12.40 15.32 7.74
CA LEU A 175 11.32 16.30 7.96
C LEU A 175 10.77 16.27 9.40
N LEU A 176 10.64 15.08 9.99
CA LEU A 176 10.21 14.93 11.38
C LEU A 176 11.26 15.46 12.38
N GLY A 177 12.55 15.31 12.07
CA GLY A 177 13.66 15.82 12.88
C GLY A 177 13.69 17.35 12.97
N ALA A 178 13.06 18.04 12.02
CA ALA A 178 12.92 19.49 12.00
C ALA A 178 11.91 20.03 13.01
N MET A 179 10.96 19.21 13.46
CA MET A 179 9.90 19.63 14.39
C MET A 179 10.23 19.19 15.81
N THR A 180 9.94 20.06 16.77
CA THR A 180 10.27 19.85 18.19
C THR A 180 9.08 19.48 19.06
N THR A 181 7.86 19.82 18.68
CA THR A 181 6.61 19.67 19.45
C THR A 181 5.80 18.43 19.02
N ALA A 182 5.10 17.82 19.99
CA ALA A 182 4.27 16.64 19.74
C ALA A 182 3.04 16.97 18.88
N GLU A 183 2.50 18.18 19.06
CA GLU A 183 1.35 18.69 18.30
C GLU A 183 1.68 18.80 16.80
N ALA A 184 2.83 19.35 16.45
CA ALA A 184 3.28 19.43 15.05
C ALA A 184 3.47 18.04 14.42
N HIS A 185 4.06 17.09 15.15
CA HIS A 185 4.14 15.70 14.71
C HIS A 185 2.75 15.08 14.51
N ALA A 186 1.82 15.31 15.45
CA ALA A 186 0.45 14.81 15.35
C ALA A 186 -0.31 15.41 14.14
N LEU A 187 -0.06 16.67 13.79
CA LEU A 187 -0.65 17.32 12.62
C LEU A 187 -0.13 16.70 11.32
N VAL A 188 1.18 16.48 11.19
CA VAL A 188 1.79 15.94 9.96
C VAL A 188 1.54 14.44 9.80
N ALA A 189 1.43 13.69 10.91
CA ALA A 189 1.38 12.23 10.91
C ALA A 189 0.37 11.63 9.94
N PRO A 190 -0.92 12.06 9.87
CA PRO A 190 -1.90 11.41 9.01
C PRO A 190 -1.55 11.49 7.51
N LEU A 191 -0.99 12.62 7.07
CA LEU A 191 -0.65 12.84 5.67
C LEU A 191 0.75 12.29 5.33
N LEU A 192 1.72 12.44 6.22
CA LEU A 192 3.03 11.77 6.09
C LEU A 192 2.84 10.25 6.05
N LEU A 193 1.99 9.76 6.95
CA LEU A 193 1.32 8.46 6.98
C LEU A 193 0.86 7.97 5.62
N GLN A 194 0.44 8.87 4.74
CA GLN A 194 -0.09 8.57 3.42
C GLN A 194 0.93 8.62 2.29
N ARG A 195 2.08 9.21 2.56
CA ARG A 195 3.03 9.65 1.54
C ARG A 195 4.43 9.06 1.69
N VAL A 196 4.70 8.39 2.81
CA VAL A 196 5.92 7.57 2.97
C VAL A 196 5.77 6.23 2.26
N VAL A 197 6.64 5.94 1.29
CA VAL A 197 6.54 4.72 0.46
C VAL A 197 6.95 3.43 1.18
N ASP A 198 7.89 3.54 2.12
CA ASP A 198 8.58 2.50 2.89
C ASP A 198 8.30 2.70 4.39
N THR A 199 7.02 2.80 4.76
CA THR A 199 6.58 3.14 6.12
C THR A 199 7.15 2.20 7.20
N ALA A 200 7.47 0.96 6.86
CA ALA A 200 8.14 0.00 7.75
C ALA A 200 9.52 0.50 8.23
N GLU A 201 10.27 1.19 7.37
CA GLU A 201 11.59 1.74 7.70
C GLU A 201 11.51 3.07 8.47
N LEU A 202 10.34 3.73 8.44
CA LEU A 202 10.13 5.01 9.13
C LEU A 202 10.47 4.89 10.61
N PHE A 203 10.11 3.78 11.24
CA PHE A 203 10.29 3.55 12.67
C PHE A 203 11.46 2.63 13.02
N HIS A 204 12.33 2.31 12.04
CA HIS A 204 13.50 1.47 12.27
C HIS A 204 14.45 2.10 13.30
N ARG A 205 15.05 1.27 14.17
CA ARG A 205 15.79 1.66 15.39
C ARG A 205 17.02 2.56 15.16
N ALA A 206 17.47 2.76 13.93
CA ALA A 206 18.72 3.47 13.63
C ALA A 206 18.65 4.99 13.90
N ARG A 207 17.45 5.59 14.00
CA ARG A 207 17.29 7.02 14.28
C ARG A 207 16.19 7.26 15.32
N HIS A 208 16.53 7.92 16.42
CA HIS A 208 15.56 8.31 17.45
C HIS A 208 14.68 9.45 16.92
N ILE A 209 13.43 9.15 16.58
CA ILE A 209 12.43 10.16 16.22
C ILE A 209 11.75 10.67 17.50
N ARG A 210 11.68 11.99 17.68
CA ARG A 210 10.90 12.57 18.79
C ARG A 210 9.43 12.17 18.66
N HIS A 211 8.77 11.97 19.80
CA HIS A 211 7.35 11.60 19.85
C HIS A 211 6.99 10.34 19.03
N GLN A 212 7.92 9.38 18.94
CA GLN A 212 7.71 8.13 18.20
C GLN A 212 6.43 7.39 18.62
N ALA A 213 6.04 7.46 19.89
CA ALA A 213 4.78 6.89 20.39
C ALA A 213 3.55 7.46 19.66
N VAL A 214 3.46 8.79 19.53
CA VAL A 214 2.37 9.49 18.82
C VAL A 214 2.33 9.07 17.35
N LEU A 215 3.49 9.02 16.69
CA LEU A 215 3.58 8.63 15.29
C LEU A 215 3.19 7.16 15.07
N LYS A 216 3.58 6.26 16.00
CA LYS A 216 3.20 4.84 15.96
C LYS A 216 1.70 4.65 16.18
N GLU A 217 1.14 5.35 17.17
CA GLU A 217 -0.31 5.35 17.43
C GLU A 217 -1.08 5.78 16.18
N ARG A 218 -0.66 6.87 15.53
CA ARG A 218 -1.28 7.37 14.30
C ARG A 218 -1.05 6.47 13.08
N ALA A 219 0.04 5.72 13.05
CA ALA A 219 0.34 4.78 11.98
C ALA A 219 -0.52 3.52 12.03
N GLY A 220 -0.88 3.06 13.23
CA GLY A 220 -1.75 1.90 13.41
C GLY A 220 -1.30 0.71 12.56
N LYS A 221 -2.19 0.20 11.70
CA LYS A 221 -1.94 -0.97 10.85
C LYS A 221 -0.84 -0.75 9.80
N LEU A 222 -0.54 0.49 9.41
CA LEU A 222 0.54 0.77 8.45
C LEU A 222 1.92 0.43 9.00
N LEU A 223 2.11 0.35 10.33
CA LEU A 223 3.36 -0.10 10.94
C LEU A 223 3.72 -1.54 10.58
N PHE A 224 2.68 -2.36 10.40
CA PHE A 224 2.82 -3.80 10.21
C PHE A 224 2.63 -4.21 8.75
N PHE A 225 2.32 -3.26 7.87
CA PHE A 225 2.13 -3.50 6.46
C PHE A 225 3.44 -3.36 5.69
N ASP A 226 3.75 -4.36 4.86
CA ASP A 226 4.81 -4.28 3.86
C ASP A 226 4.21 -4.63 2.49
N PRO A 227 4.25 -3.71 1.50
CA PRO A 227 3.73 -3.99 0.17
C PRO A 227 4.48 -5.11 -0.57
N ARG A 228 5.69 -5.50 -0.12
CA ARG A 228 6.48 -6.63 -0.64
C ARG A 228 6.06 -7.97 -0.06
N LEU A 229 5.28 -7.97 1.02
CA LEU A 229 4.67 -9.16 1.62
C LEU A 229 3.21 -8.84 1.96
N PRO A 230 2.38 -8.54 0.94
CA PRO A 230 1.03 -8.03 1.15
C PRO A 230 0.03 -9.14 1.48
N ASN A 231 0.43 -10.41 1.40
CA ASN A 231 -0.49 -11.52 1.64
C ASN A 231 -0.89 -11.62 3.12
N GLY A 232 -2.11 -12.08 3.35
CA GLY A 232 -2.66 -12.32 4.69
C GLY A 232 -4.07 -11.76 4.86
N ARG A 233 -4.57 -11.83 6.09
CA ARG A 233 -5.90 -11.33 6.44
C ARG A 233 -5.86 -9.87 6.82
N TYR A 234 -6.87 -9.14 6.35
CA TYR A 234 -7.09 -7.74 6.63
C TYR A 234 -8.51 -7.54 7.15
N ALA A 235 -8.65 -6.61 8.08
CA ALA A 235 -9.93 -6.03 8.49
C ALA A 235 -9.69 -4.53 8.58
N LEU A 236 -10.22 -3.75 7.64
CA LEU A 236 -9.91 -2.34 7.45
C LEU A 236 -11.16 -1.51 7.77
N ASP A 237 -11.06 -0.61 8.75
CA ASP A 237 -12.11 0.36 9.03
C ASP A 237 -11.99 1.49 8.01
N LEU A 238 -12.85 1.45 7.01
CA LEU A 238 -12.86 2.44 5.95
C LEU A 238 -13.31 3.82 6.45
N ALA A 239 -13.68 4.05 7.71
CA ALA A 239 -13.78 5.42 8.24
C ALA A 239 -12.38 6.04 8.48
N MET A 240 -11.36 5.22 8.68
CA MET A 240 -10.01 5.65 9.03
C MET A 240 -9.15 5.90 7.79
N SER A 241 -8.47 7.04 7.73
CA SER A 241 -7.63 7.44 6.57
C SER A 241 -6.46 6.47 6.33
N VAL A 242 -5.89 5.93 7.41
CA VAL A 242 -4.82 4.92 7.40
C VAL A 242 -5.29 3.64 6.71
N ASP A 243 -6.46 3.15 7.08
CA ASP A 243 -7.06 1.93 6.55
C ASP A 243 -7.56 2.13 5.11
N LYS A 244 -8.12 3.31 4.78
CA LYS A 244 -8.40 3.70 3.38
C LYS A 244 -7.16 3.66 2.50
N ARG A 245 -6.02 4.16 3.00
CA ARG A 245 -4.74 4.09 2.26
C ARG A 245 -4.31 2.65 2.05
N LEU A 246 -4.38 1.83 3.10
CA LEU A 246 -4.00 0.43 3.03
C LEU A 246 -4.85 -0.31 2.00
N ALA A 247 -6.18 -0.14 2.05
CA ALA A 247 -7.12 -0.67 1.06
C ALA A 247 -6.80 -0.19 -0.36
N SER A 248 -6.53 1.11 -0.55
CA SER A 248 -6.16 1.68 -1.85
C SER A 248 -4.84 1.11 -2.39
N THR A 249 -3.88 0.84 -1.51
CA THR A 249 -2.59 0.23 -1.88
C THR A 249 -2.77 -1.22 -2.30
N LEU A 250 -3.56 -1.99 -1.55
CA LEU A 250 -3.91 -3.37 -1.91
C LEU A 250 -4.70 -3.45 -3.23
N LEU A 251 -5.58 -2.50 -3.51
CA LEU A 251 -6.26 -2.39 -4.81
C LEU A 251 -5.29 -2.17 -5.97
N ARG A 252 -4.26 -1.35 -5.78
CA ARG A 252 -3.20 -1.15 -6.79
C ARG A 252 -2.38 -2.43 -6.98
N LEU A 253 -1.92 -3.05 -5.90
CA LEU A 253 -1.17 -4.32 -5.96
C LEU A 253 -1.97 -5.42 -6.68
N SER A 254 -3.29 -5.50 -6.42
CA SER A 254 -4.18 -6.43 -7.13
C SER A 254 -4.28 -6.12 -8.63
N ALA A 255 -4.23 -4.83 -9.03
CA ALA A 255 -4.25 -4.47 -10.46
C ALA A 255 -2.94 -4.88 -11.16
N ASP A 256 -1.82 -4.70 -10.47
CA ASP A 256 -0.51 -5.06 -10.98
C ASP A 256 -0.37 -6.58 -11.14
N ASP A 257 -0.79 -7.36 -10.12
CA ASP A 257 -0.80 -8.83 -10.19
C ASP A 257 -1.77 -9.32 -11.29
N ARG A 258 -2.94 -8.69 -11.43
CA ARG A 258 -3.90 -8.95 -12.51
C ARG A 258 -3.30 -8.75 -13.90
N LEU A 259 -2.57 -7.64 -14.10
CA LEU A 259 -1.93 -7.35 -15.39
C LEU A 259 -0.85 -8.37 -15.73
N GLU A 260 -0.07 -8.80 -14.74
CA GLU A 260 0.94 -9.84 -14.94
C GLU A 260 0.29 -11.20 -15.23
N ASN A 261 -0.74 -11.58 -14.47
CA ASN A 261 -1.44 -12.87 -14.64
C ASN A 261 -2.11 -12.99 -16.00
N LYS A 262 -2.72 -11.92 -16.52
CA LYS A 262 -3.33 -11.92 -17.85
C LYS A 262 -2.35 -12.21 -18.99
N LYS A 263 -1.04 -12.06 -18.78
CA LYS A 263 -0.02 -12.46 -19.76
C LYS A 263 0.12 -13.98 -19.86
N THR A 264 -0.26 -14.71 -18.82
CA THR A 264 -0.26 -16.18 -18.79
C THR A 264 -1.65 -16.69 -19.14
N VAL A 265 -1.78 -17.25 -20.35
CA VAL A 265 -3.06 -17.77 -20.85
C VAL A 265 -3.55 -18.90 -19.95
N GLY A 266 -4.82 -18.84 -19.55
CA GLY A 266 -5.49 -19.93 -18.82
C GLY A 266 -5.16 -20.04 -17.33
N LEU A 267 -4.36 -19.14 -16.77
CA LEU A 267 -4.02 -19.14 -15.35
C LEU A 267 -4.74 -18.01 -14.60
N ASN A 268 -5.96 -18.29 -14.16
CA ASN A 268 -6.69 -17.42 -13.25
C ASN A 268 -6.94 -18.18 -11.95
N THR A 269 -6.32 -17.74 -10.86
CA THR A 269 -6.43 -18.40 -9.55
C THR A 269 -7.19 -17.54 -8.52
N SER A 270 -7.95 -16.55 -9.01
CA SER A 270 -8.82 -15.71 -8.16
C SER A 270 -10.07 -16.48 -7.73
N GLN A 271 -10.58 -16.19 -6.53
CA GLN A 271 -11.73 -16.89 -5.95
C GLN A 271 -13.00 -16.80 -6.83
N HIS A 272 -13.21 -15.66 -7.49
CA HIS A 272 -14.41 -15.37 -8.28
C HIS A 272 -14.16 -15.32 -9.80
N GLY A 273 -12.99 -15.76 -10.27
CA GLY A 273 -12.65 -15.68 -11.70
C GLY A 273 -12.47 -14.25 -12.23
N ASN A 274 -12.39 -13.25 -11.36
CA ASN A 274 -12.30 -11.82 -11.72
C ASN A 274 -10.85 -11.29 -11.80
N TRP A 275 -9.85 -12.15 -11.55
CA TRP A 275 -8.42 -11.85 -11.51
C TRP A 275 -7.98 -10.96 -10.35
N GLU A 276 -8.82 -10.78 -9.33
CA GLU A 276 -8.49 -9.98 -8.17
C GLU A 276 -7.85 -10.82 -7.07
N CYS A 277 -6.93 -10.21 -6.31
CA CYS A 277 -6.25 -10.84 -5.17
C CYS A 277 -7.10 -10.91 -3.90
N PHE A 278 -8.30 -10.31 -3.90
CA PHE A 278 -9.21 -10.25 -2.76
C PHE A 278 -10.07 -11.52 -2.68
N ARG A 279 -10.09 -12.13 -1.50
CA ARG A 279 -10.79 -13.37 -1.19
C ARG A 279 -11.56 -13.22 0.12
N ASN A 280 -12.61 -14.01 0.31
CA ASN A 280 -13.41 -14.03 1.54
C ASN A 280 -13.88 -12.64 1.97
N GLN A 281 -14.28 -11.83 0.99
CA GLN A 281 -14.56 -10.42 1.17
C GLN A 281 -15.90 -10.20 1.89
N THR A 282 -15.88 -9.35 2.91
CA THR A 282 -17.06 -8.92 3.65
C THR A 282 -17.00 -7.42 3.95
N LEU A 283 -18.15 -6.77 3.97
CA LEU A 283 -18.34 -5.41 4.45
C LEU A 283 -19.30 -5.46 5.63
N ASP A 284 -18.83 -5.08 6.81
CA ASP A 284 -19.59 -5.17 8.07
C ASP A 284 -20.13 -6.60 8.33
N GLY A 285 -19.35 -7.61 7.93
CA GLY A 285 -19.68 -9.03 8.07
C GLY A 285 -20.58 -9.61 6.98
N ALA A 286 -21.20 -8.77 6.14
CA ALA A 286 -22.00 -9.25 5.01
C ALA A 286 -21.11 -9.53 3.78
N PRO A 287 -21.42 -10.55 2.96
CA PRO A 287 -20.69 -10.82 1.72
C PRO A 287 -20.61 -9.59 0.83
N TYR A 288 -19.40 -9.25 0.37
CA TYR A 288 -19.13 -8.08 -0.44
C TYR A 288 -18.10 -8.41 -1.52
N SER A 289 -18.11 -7.71 -2.65
CA SER A 289 -17.04 -7.82 -3.65
C SER A 289 -16.66 -6.42 -4.10
N VAL A 290 -15.39 -6.06 -3.92
CA VAL A 290 -14.90 -4.75 -4.33
C VAL A 290 -14.99 -4.59 -5.85
N SER A 291 -15.64 -3.51 -6.29
CA SER A 291 -15.71 -3.15 -7.71
C SER A 291 -14.82 -1.94 -7.97
N ARG A 292 -13.85 -2.09 -8.87
CA ARG A 292 -12.95 -0.99 -9.26
C ARG A 292 -13.69 0.20 -9.85
N ALA A 293 -14.82 -0.03 -10.52
CA ALA A 293 -15.63 1.03 -11.12
C ALA A 293 -16.35 1.88 -10.05
N GLN A 294 -16.76 1.24 -8.95
CA GLN A 294 -17.46 1.91 -7.85
C GLN A 294 -16.49 2.49 -6.81
N GLY A 295 -15.25 1.99 -6.78
CA GLY A 295 -14.24 2.39 -5.81
C GLY A 295 -14.41 1.70 -4.46
N LEU A 296 -13.67 2.18 -3.46
CA LEU A 296 -13.84 1.72 -2.08
C LEU A 296 -15.02 2.42 -1.41
N PRO A 297 -15.79 1.71 -0.56
CA PRO A 297 -16.77 2.35 0.31
C PRO A 297 -16.15 3.46 1.16
N SER A 298 -16.95 4.47 1.51
CA SER A 298 -16.47 5.62 2.30
C SER A 298 -16.37 5.33 3.80
N VAL A 299 -17.07 4.30 4.29
CA VAL A 299 -17.19 3.84 5.68
C VAL A 299 -17.46 2.32 5.72
N GLY A 300 -17.35 1.71 6.90
CA GLY A 300 -17.60 0.28 7.15
C GLY A 300 -16.32 -0.53 7.33
N THR A 301 -16.42 -1.70 7.93
CA THR A 301 -15.29 -2.63 8.14
C THR A 301 -15.19 -3.57 6.95
N PHE A 302 -14.20 -3.33 6.08
CA PHE A 302 -13.90 -4.19 4.94
C PHE A 302 -12.89 -5.27 5.34
N ALA A 303 -13.33 -6.52 5.45
CA ALA A 303 -12.52 -7.66 5.83
C ALA A 303 -12.36 -8.66 4.68
N PHE A 304 -11.15 -9.18 4.49
CA PHE A 304 -10.80 -10.07 3.37
C PHE A 304 -9.46 -10.77 3.63
N ASP A 305 -9.22 -11.86 2.91
CA ASP A 305 -7.88 -12.42 2.69
C ASP A 305 -7.31 -11.85 1.39
N PHE A 306 -6.03 -11.48 1.40
CA PHE A 306 -5.32 -10.96 0.24
C PHE A 306 -4.23 -11.94 -0.19
N VAL A 307 -4.23 -12.31 -1.47
CA VAL A 307 -3.26 -13.25 -2.05
C VAL A 307 -2.77 -12.74 -3.40
N VAL A 308 -1.54 -12.21 -3.42
CA VAL A 308 -0.78 -12.02 -4.65
C VAL A 308 -0.16 -13.34 -5.09
N THR A 309 -0.15 -13.54 -6.39
CA THR A 309 0.25 -14.80 -7.02
C THR A 309 1.64 -14.71 -7.68
N THR A 310 2.30 -13.57 -7.56
CA THR A 310 3.68 -13.41 -8.04
C THR A 310 4.61 -14.35 -7.29
N ARG A 311 5.38 -15.15 -8.03
CA ARG A 311 6.27 -16.18 -7.46
C ARG A 311 7.71 -15.68 -7.39
N ILE A 312 8.43 -16.02 -6.33
CA ILE A 312 9.88 -15.80 -6.23
C ILE A 312 10.62 -16.41 -7.44
N PRO A 313 11.66 -15.76 -8.00
CA PRO A 313 12.37 -16.24 -9.18
C PRO A 313 12.89 -17.68 -9.06
N ARG A 314 12.95 -18.38 -10.18
CA ARG A 314 13.53 -19.72 -10.25
C ARG A 314 15.04 -19.62 -10.02
N GLY A 315 15.57 -20.51 -9.18
CA GLY A 315 16.99 -20.52 -8.79
C GLY A 315 17.31 -19.70 -7.54
N SER A 316 16.32 -19.04 -6.92
CA SER A 316 16.51 -18.42 -5.60
C SER A 316 16.92 -19.46 -4.56
N ALA A 317 17.92 -19.12 -3.74
CA ALA A 317 18.32 -19.94 -2.60
C ALA A 317 17.21 -20.01 -1.55
N ALA A 318 17.22 -21.06 -0.73
CA ALA A 318 16.44 -21.11 0.50
C ALA A 318 17.07 -20.25 1.60
N ILE A 319 16.25 -19.83 2.57
CA ILE A 319 16.75 -19.21 3.79
C ILE A 319 17.77 -20.16 4.45
N PRO A 320 18.95 -19.67 4.86
CA PRO A 320 19.92 -20.47 5.60
C PRO A 320 19.35 -21.00 6.92
N ASP A 321 19.70 -22.24 7.30
CA ASP A 321 19.12 -22.90 8.46
C ASP A 321 19.47 -22.23 9.80
N ASP A 322 20.65 -21.61 9.90
CA ASP A 322 21.06 -20.81 11.04
C ASP A 322 20.17 -19.55 11.18
N MET A 323 19.94 -18.85 10.08
CA MET A 323 19.06 -17.68 10.03
C MET A 323 17.61 -18.05 10.35
N LEU A 324 17.11 -19.16 9.80
CA LEU A 324 15.79 -19.69 10.14
C LEU A 324 15.70 -20.05 11.63
N GLY A 325 16.73 -20.68 12.18
CA GLY A 325 16.82 -21.01 13.60
C GLY A 325 16.72 -19.76 14.48
N GLN A 326 17.46 -18.70 14.14
CA GLN A 326 17.40 -17.42 14.86
C GLN A 326 16.02 -16.75 14.75
N LEU A 327 15.38 -16.81 13.57
CA LEU A 327 14.04 -16.27 13.39
C LEU A 327 13.02 -17.02 14.25
N CYS A 328 13.02 -18.35 14.23
CA CYS A 328 12.18 -19.20 15.08
C CYS A 328 12.34 -18.88 16.56
N LEU A 329 13.58 -18.73 17.05
CA LEU A 329 13.86 -18.33 18.43
C LEU A 329 13.30 -16.93 18.74
N THR A 330 13.51 -15.96 17.85
CA THR A 330 13.06 -14.58 18.03
C THR A 330 11.54 -14.48 18.12
N VAL A 331 10.80 -15.18 17.26
CA VAL A 331 9.33 -15.13 17.26
C VAL A 331 8.73 -15.91 18.43
N THR A 332 9.41 -16.94 18.93
CA THR A 332 8.95 -17.73 20.09
C THR A 332 9.22 -16.99 21.39
N THR A 333 10.41 -16.42 21.58
CA THR A 333 10.75 -15.66 22.80
C THR A 333 9.85 -14.44 23.01
N ARG A 334 9.44 -13.76 21.94
CA ARG A 334 8.46 -12.65 22.02
C ARG A 334 7.06 -13.10 22.44
N ALA A 335 6.67 -14.35 22.21
CA ALA A 335 5.42 -14.89 22.73
C ALA A 335 5.45 -15.01 24.27
N SER A 336 6.64 -15.23 24.85
CA SER A 336 6.82 -15.43 26.29
C SER A 336 7.07 -14.15 27.09
N ALA A 337 7.18 -12.98 26.44
CA ALA A 337 7.41 -11.71 27.14
C ALA A 337 6.07 -11.19 27.72
N PRO A 338 5.95 -10.98 29.04
CA PRO A 338 4.76 -10.34 29.59
C PRO A 338 4.61 -8.93 29.01
N ALA A 339 3.40 -8.56 28.59
CA ALA A 339 3.08 -7.22 28.12
C ALA A 339 3.47 -6.21 29.20
N ALA A 340 4.63 -5.55 29.03
CA ALA A 340 5.05 -4.51 29.95
C ALA A 340 4.02 -3.37 29.88
N PRO A 341 3.50 -2.86 31.01
CA PRO A 341 2.62 -1.70 30.97
C PRO A 341 3.44 -0.51 30.46
N GLU A 342 3.12 -0.05 29.25
CA GLU A 342 3.59 1.25 28.77
C GLU A 342 3.07 2.31 29.74
N LYS A 343 3.99 3.01 30.40
CA LYS A 343 3.67 4.06 31.35
C LYS A 343 2.98 5.20 30.60
N THR A 344 1.67 5.31 30.75
CA THR A 344 0.92 6.51 30.36
C THR A 344 1.48 7.74 31.07
N PRO A 345 1.68 8.88 30.39
CA PRO A 345 2.09 10.11 31.04
C PRO A 345 1.00 10.59 32.01
N THR A 346 1.47 11.09 33.14
CA THR A 346 0.73 11.51 34.33
C THR A 346 -0.34 12.55 33.97
N HIS A 347 -1.60 12.28 34.32
CA HIS A 347 -2.72 13.22 34.21
C HIS A 347 -2.42 14.53 34.95
N VAL A 348 -2.47 15.65 34.22
CA VAL A 348 -2.58 16.99 34.79
C VAL A 348 -3.97 17.14 35.43
N LYS A 349 -4.00 17.50 36.72
CA LYS A 349 -5.25 17.78 37.45
C LYS A 349 -5.92 19.03 36.88
N VAL A 350 -7.08 18.87 36.26
CA VAL A 350 -8.00 19.99 35.94
C VAL A 350 -9.17 19.95 36.92
N TYR A 351 -9.32 21.03 37.68
CA TYR A 351 -10.43 21.23 38.63
C TYR A 351 -11.70 21.67 37.88
N GLY A 352 -12.76 20.87 38.01
CA GLY A 352 -14.17 21.29 38.12
C GLY A 352 -14.89 21.93 36.92
N LYS A 353 -15.86 21.21 36.34
CA LYS A 353 -17.31 21.57 36.34
C LYS A 353 -18.17 20.58 35.53
N LYS A 354 -19.27 20.16 36.19
CA LYS A 354 -20.55 19.55 35.76
C LYS A 354 -20.56 18.39 34.73
N ALA A 355 -21.09 17.27 35.21
CA ALA A 355 -21.36 16.05 34.46
C ALA A 355 -22.40 16.27 33.35
N VAL A 356 -22.01 15.91 32.13
CA VAL A 356 -22.90 15.58 31.01
C VAL A 356 -22.74 14.06 30.81
N GLU A 357 -23.84 13.33 30.66
CA GLU A 357 -23.82 11.89 30.39
C GLU A 357 -22.94 11.59 29.17
N PRO A 358 -22.03 10.60 29.24
CA PRO A 358 -21.18 10.28 28.12
C PRO A 358 -22.01 9.65 26.99
N PRO A 359 -21.72 9.99 25.72
CA PRO A 359 -22.29 9.24 24.60
C PRO A 359 -21.84 7.78 24.72
N LYS A 360 -22.77 6.85 24.45
CA LYS A 360 -22.52 5.40 24.44
C LYS A 360 -21.22 5.13 23.70
N GLN A 361 -20.21 4.66 24.43
CA GLN A 361 -18.95 4.19 23.85
C GLN A 361 -19.31 3.10 22.83
N VAL A 362 -19.07 3.40 21.55
CA VAL A 362 -18.96 2.37 20.53
C VAL A 362 -17.80 1.49 20.99
N VAL A 363 -18.10 0.25 21.35
CA VAL A 363 -17.10 -0.76 21.69
C VAL A 363 -16.28 -0.98 20.42
N HIS A 364 -15.14 -0.31 20.33
CA HIS A 364 -14.14 -0.64 19.33
C HIS A 364 -13.73 -2.10 19.56
N PRO A 365 -13.68 -2.95 18.52
CA PRO A 365 -13.16 -4.30 18.67
C PRO A 365 -11.74 -4.23 19.25
N PRO A 366 -11.33 -5.23 20.05
CA PRO A 366 -10.05 -5.20 20.75
C PRO A 366 -8.92 -4.96 19.75
N HIS A 367 -8.03 -4.03 20.12
CA HIS A 367 -6.78 -3.75 19.42
C HIS A 367 -6.10 -5.09 19.07
N PRO A 368 -5.59 -5.29 17.84
CA PRO A 368 -4.98 -6.55 17.44
C PRO A 368 -3.90 -6.93 18.46
N ASP A 369 -3.91 -8.20 18.87
CA ASP A 369 -2.96 -8.79 19.81
C ASP A 369 -1.54 -8.35 19.43
N THR A 370 -1.02 -7.39 20.20
CA THR A 370 0.20 -6.68 19.84
C THR A 370 1.36 -7.69 19.79
N GLY A 371 1.31 -8.77 20.57
CA GLY A 371 2.31 -9.84 20.51
C GLY A 371 2.40 -10.51 19.14
N LEU A 372 1.25 -10.88 18.55
CA LEU A 372 1.19 -11.52 17.24
C LEU A 372 1.71 -10.60 16.13
N GLU A 373 1.25 -9.35 16.06
CA GLU A 373 1.66 -8.42 15.00
C GLU A 373 3.16 -8.07 15.09
N HIS A 374 3.73 -7.99 16.29
CA HIS A 374 5.18 -7.80 16.45
C HIS A 374 6.00 -9.04 16.05
N ARG A 375 5.47 -10.25 16.22
CA ARG A 375 6.11 -11.50 15.74
C ARG A 375 6.01 -11.59 14.21
N LYS A 376 4.85 -11.27 13.63
CA LYS A 376 4.65 -11.15 12.17
C LYS A 376 5.59 -10.11 11.57
N LEU A 377 5.79 -8.96 12.24
CA LEU A 377 6.73 -7.94 11.80
C LEU A 377 8.17 -8.47 11.73
N ALA A 378 8.61 -9.28 12.69
CA ALA A 378 9.95 -9.89 12.64
C ALA A 378 10.10 -10.81 11.42
N VAL A 379 9.07 -11.61 11.10
CA VAL A 379 9.05 -12.44 9.88
C VAL A 379 9.15 -11.56 8.64
N ARG A 380 8.35 -10.49 8.55
CA ARG A 380 8.40 -9.55 7.42
C ARG A 380 9.80 -8.96 7.27
N GLN A 381 10.39 -8.43 8.35
CA GLN A 381 11.74 -7.85 8.33
C GLN A 381 12.79 -8.81 7.77
N THR A 382 12.69 -10.12 8.07
CA THR A 382 13.61 -11.11 7.50
C THR A 382 13.40 -11.33 6.00
N PHE A 383 12.16 -11.35 5.52
CA PHE A 383 11.86 -11.72 4.14
C PHE A 383 11.73 -10.55 3.17
N SER A 384 11.42 -9.34 3.63
CA SER A 384 11.04 -8.22 2.77
C SER A 384 12.08 -7.87 1.71
N GLU A 385 13.36 -7.83 2.08
CA GLU A 385 14.48 -7.52 1.16
C GLU A 385 15.32 -8.74 0.79
N ALA A 386 14.92 -9.92 1.29
CA ALA A 386 15.65 -11.14 1.03
C ALA A 386 15.64 -11.49 -0.46
N THR A 387 16.80 -11.93 -0.96
CA THR A 387 16.95 -12.55 -2.28
C THR A 387 16.65 -14.06 -2.25
N PHE A 388 16.55 -14.63 -1.04
CA PHE A 388 16.19 -16.01 -0.79
C PHE A 388 14.67 -16.18 -0.61
N GLY A 389 14.22 -17.42 -0.80
CA GLY A 389 12.86 -17.88 -0.48
C GLY A 389 12.86 -18.80 0.74
N ILE A 390 11.79 -19.54 0.91
CA ILE A 390 11.63 -20.54 1.96
C ILE A 390 11.12 -21.84 1.34
N SER A 391 11.63 -23.00 1.77
CA SER A 391 11.03 -24.27 1.35
C SER A 391 9.73 -24.55 2.11
N SER A 392 8.88 -25.45 1.61
CA SER A 392 7.64 -25.85 2.27
C SER A 392 7.92 -26.41 3.68
N THR A 393 8.93 -27.26 3.84
CA THR A 393 9.35 -27.79 5.15
C THR A 393 9.85 -26.70 6.10
N GLN A 394 10.68 -25.76 5.61
CA GLN A 394 11.16 -24.63 6.40
C GLN A 394 10.00 -23.71 6.83
N LEU A 395 9.02 -23.52 5.94
CA LEU A 395 7.84 -22.71 6.21
C LEU A 395 6.96 -23.35 7.28
N VAL A 396 6.71 -24.65 7.21
CA VAL A 396 5.96 -25.37 8.26
C VAL A 396 6.67 -25.27 9.61
N ARG A 397 8.00 -25.46 9.63
CA ARG A 397 8.81 -25.27 10.85
C ARG A 397 8.63 -23.88 11.46
N LEU A 398 8.67 -22.82 10.63
CA LEU A 398 8.46 -21.44 11.10
C LEU A 398 7.02 -21.20 11.55
N ALA A 399 6.04 -21.68 10.78
CA ALA A 399 4.62 -21.51 11.06
C ALA A 399 4.22 -22.18 12.37
N ASN A 400 4.80 -23.34 12.69
CA ASN A 400 4.57 -24.04 13.95
C ASN A 400 5.07 -23.26 15.19
N CYS A 401 5.91 -22.23 15.02
CA CYS A 401 6.24 -21.30 16.10
C CYS A 401 5.06 -20.39 16.50
N PHE A 402 3.90 -20.46 15.82
CA PHE A 402 2.70 -19.63 16.05
C PHE A 402 1.46 -20.44 16.47
N HIS A 403 1.64 -21.69 16.90
CA HIS A 403 0.53 -22.57 17.33
C HIS A 403 -0.20 -22.07 18.59
N ASP A 404 0.41 -21.14 19.33
CA ASP A 404 -0.17 -20.50 20.51
C ASP A 404 -1.36 -19.58 20.16
N VAL A 405 -1.52 -19.23 18.88
CA VAL A 405 -2.64 -18.45 18.35
C VAL A 405 -3.50 -19.32 17.44
N ALA A 406 -4.81 -19.24 17.59
CA ALA A 406 -5.76 -19.92 16.70
C ALA A 406 -5.49 -19.56 15.24
N PHE A 407 -5.19 -20.58 14.41
CA PHE A 407 -4.79 -20.44 13.02
C PHE A 407 -3.56 -19.53 12.76
N GLY A 408 -2.75 -19.26 13.80
CA GLY A 408 -1.48 -18.54 13.68
C GLY A 408 -0.52 -19.15 12.66
N PRO A 409 -0.36 -20.49 12.57
CA PRO A 409 0.44 -21.11 11.52
C PRO A 409 -0.07 -20.79 10.10
N VAL A 410 -1.40 -20.75 9.91
CA VAL A 410 -2.04 -20.42 8.63
C VAL A 410 -1.74 -18.97 8.21
N GLU A 411 -1.74 -18.03 9.16
CA GLU A 411 -1.37 -16.63 8.91
C GLU A 411 0.04 -16.52 8.30
N ILE A 412 0.99 -17.30 8.81
CA ILE A 412 2.40 -17.28 8.35
C ILE A 412 2.53 -17.93 6.97
N VAL A 413 1.83 -19.04 6.73
CA VAL A 413 1.81 -19.67 5.40
C VAL A 413 1.21 -18.74 4.35
N ALA A 414 0.08 -18.09 4.65
CA ALA A 414 -0.53 -17.13 3.75
C ALA A 414 0.42 -15.96 3.45
N MET A 415 1.03 -15.37 4.49
CA MET A 415 1.96 -14.24 4.37
C MET A 415 3.16 -14.54 3.49
N LEU A 416 3.74 -15.75 3.60
CA LEU A 416 4.96 -16.12 2.89
C LEU A 416 4.72 -16.93 1.61
N LEU A 417 3.47 -17.12 1.18
CA LEU A 417 3.13 -17.93 0.00
C LEU A 417 3.94 -17.57 -1.26
N ASN A 418 4.13 -16.26 -1.51
CA ASN A 418 4.89 -15.77 -2.67
C ASN A 418 6.41 -16.03 -2.58
N ARG A 419 6.92 -16.41 -1.40
CA ARG A 419 8.31 -16.76 -1.11
C ARG A 419 8.59 -18.27 -1.14
N VAL A 420 7.55 -19.11 -1.29
CA VAL A 420 7.70 -20.57 -1.30
C VAL A 420 8.37 -21.05 -2.60
N LEU A 421 9.49 -21.75 -2.44
CA LEU A 421 10.32 -22.22 -3.54
C LEU A 421 9.72 -23.42 -4.28
N ASP A 422 9.23 -24.38 -3.50
CA ASP A 422 8.69 -25.70 -3.80
C ASP A 422 7.18 -25.72 -3.53
N LEU A 423 6.46 -24.73 -4.07
CA LEU A 423 5.00 -24.61 -3.90
C LEU A 423 4.24 -25.89 -4.33
N ASP A 424 4.82 -26.66 -5.25
CA ASP A 424 4.31 -27.95 -5.72
C ASP A 424 4.01 -28.94 -4.58
N ASP A 425 4.80 -28.89 -3.51
CA ASP A 425 4.75 -29.83 -2.39
C ASP A 425 4.02 -29.24 -1.17
N LEU A 426 3.72 -27.94 -1.17
CA LEU A 426 3.25 -27.21 0.01
C LEU A 426 2.00 -27.86 0.65
N LEU A 427 0.96 -28.14 -0.14
CA LEU A 427 -0.28 -28.70 0.41
C LEU A 427 -0.06 -30.09 1.04
N VAL A 428 0.79 -30.92 0.44
CA VAL A 428 1.13 -32.25 0.96
C VAL A 428 1.94 -32.12 2.26
N THR A 429 2.92 -31.21 2.30
CA THR A 429 3.70 -30.93 3.50
C THR A 429 2.79 -30.43 4.64
N LEU A 430 1.83 -29.54 4.34
CA LEU A 430 0.84 -29.08 5.33
C LEU A 430 -0.04 -30.24 5.82
N ALA A 431 -0.56 -31.07 4.92
CA ALA A 431 -1.43 -32.19 5.27
C ALA A 431 -0.72 -33.29 6.09
N THR A 432 0.60 -33.36 6.02
CA THR A 432 1.41 -34.31 6.79
C THR A 432 1.56 -33.87 8.25
N ASP A 433 1.75 -32.56 8.49
CA ASP A 433 2.12 -32.03 9.80
C ASP A 433 0.95 -31.38 10.55
N TRP A 434 -0.13 -30.99 9.86
CA TRP A 434 -1.23 -30.22 10.43
C TRP A 434 -2.53 -31.01 10.55
N THR A 435 -3.42 -30.54 11.44
CA THR A 435 -4.79 -31.07 11.54
C THR A 435 -5.60 -30.75 10.28
N ARG A 436 -6.60 -31.59 9.97
CA ARG A 436 -7.54 -31.35 8.86
C ARG A 436 -8.15 -29.95 8.91
N GLU A 437 -8.55 -29.50 10.09
CA GLU A 437 -9.13 -28.16 10.29
C GLU A 437 -8.15 -27.05 9.86
N SER A 438 -6.87 -27.14 10.23
CA SER A 438 -5.87 -26.14 9.86
C SER A 438 -5.55 -26.15 8.36
N VAL A 439 -5.55 -27.33 7.75
CA VAL A 439 -5.38 -27.49 6.29
C VAL A 439 -6.57 -26.88 5.55
N MET A 440 -7.80 -27.15 6.01
CA MET A 440 -9.01 -26.57 5.44
C MET A 440 -9.04 -25.05 5.60
N GLU A 441 -8.61 -24.52 6.74
CA GLU A 441 -8.48 -23.06 6.91
C GLU A 441 -7.43 -22.46 5.97
N ALA A 442 -6.30 -23.14 5.75
CA ALA A 442 -5.30 -22.71 4.76
C ALA A 442 -5.89 -22.69 3.33
N ILE A 443 -6.67 -23.71 2.96
CA ILE A 443 -7.38 -23.77 1.68
C ILE A 443 -8.42 -22.65 1.58
N HIS A 444 -9.22 -22.42 2.62
CA HIS A 444 -10.24 -21.37 2.65
C HIS A 444 -9.62 -19.98 2.42
N ARG A 445 -8.52 -19.68 3.13
CA ARG A 445 -7.87 -18.37 3.08
C ARG A 445 -7.05 -18.15 1.81
N ILE A 446 -6.25 -19.15 1.42
CA ILE A 446 -5.31 -19.02 0.30
C ILE A 446 -5.96 -19.37 -1.04
N GLY A 447 -6.84 -20.37 -1.03
CA GLY A 447 -7.56 -20.87 -2.20
C GLY A 447 -7.02 -22.16 -2.76
N TRP A 448 -7.96 -22.99 -3.25
CA TRP A 448 -7.63 -24.24 -3.91
C TRP A 448 -6.67 -24.03 -5.08
N LEU A 449 -6.95 -23.12 -6.01
CA LEU A 449 -6.08 -22.94 -7.19
C LEU A 449 -4.70 -22.36 -6.85
N ASN A 450 -4.52 -21.84 -5.63
CA ASN A 450 -3.24 -21.30 -5.15
C ASN A 450 -2.40 -22.33 -4.38
N LEU A 451 -3.01 -23.34 -3.76
CA LEU A 451 -2.31 -24.40 -2.99
C LEU A 451 -2.29 -25.76 -3.70
N TRP A 452 -3.33 -26.08 -4.47
CA TRP A 452 -3.55 -27.40 -5.03
C TRP A 452 -2.63 -27.69 -6.20
N ASN A 453 -2.18 -28.94 -6.27
CA ASN A 453 -1.35 -29.46 -7.32
C ASN A 453 -2.02 -30.72 -7.91
N PRO A 454 -2.47 -30.70 -9.18
CA PRO A 454 -3.09 -31.85 -9.84
C PRO A 454 -2.21 -33.11 -9.84
N MET A 455 -0.90 -32.98 -9.70
CA MET A 455 0.01 -34.13 -9.56
C MET A 455 -0.31 -35.00 -8.33
N PHE A 456 -0.93 -34.41 -7.31
CA PHE A 456 -1.33 -35.04 -6.06
C PHE A 456 -2.86 -34.98 -5.89
N ALA A 457 -3.63 -35.22 -6.95
CA ALA A 457 -5.09 -35.17 -6.91
C ALA A 457 -5.73 -36.21 -5.97
N GLU A 458 -5.01 -37.26 -5.55
CA GLU A 458 -5.56 -38.28 -4.66
C GLU A 458 -5.77 -37.76 -3.23
N MET A 459 -6.96 -37.24 -2.96
CA MET A 459 -7.39 -36.74 -1.65
C MET A 459 -8.92 -36.65 -1.54
N GLU A 460 -9.40 -36.24 -0.37
CA GLU A 460 -10.80 -35.86 -0.18
C GLU A 460 -11.03 -34.40 -0.55
N TYR A 461 -12.14 -34.14 -1.23
CA TYR A 461 -12.55 -32.82 -1.66
C TYR A 461 -13.93 -32.49 -1.10
N HIS A 462 -14.06 -31.27 -0.59
CA HIS A 462 -15.32 -30.62 -0.28
C HIS A 462 -15.33 -29.32 -1.07
N LEU A 463 -16.18 -29.23 -2.08
CA LEU A 463 -16.19 -28.15 -3.07
C LEU A 463 -17.58 -27.53 -3.16
N ASN A 464 -17.66 -26.22 -2.93
CA ASN A 464 -18.84 -25.41 -3.19
C ASN A 464 -18.77 -24.86 -4.60
N LEU A 465 -19.61 -25.38 -5.50
CA LEU A 465 -19.59 -25.02 -6.93
C LEU A 465 -20.00 -23.56 -7.19
N SER A 466 -20.55 -22.87 -6.20
CA SER A 466 -20.84 -21.42 -6.26
C SER A 466 -19.57 -20.58 -6.18
N VAL A 467 -18.47 -21.15 -5.67
CA VAL A 467 -17.14 -20.53 -5.67
C VAL A 467 -16.44 -20.91 -6.97
N TRP A 468 -16.11 -19.91 -7.79
CA TRP A 468 -15.59 -20.13 -9.15
C TRP A 468 -14.34 -20.99 -9.17
N GLU A 469 -13.41 -20.80 -8.22
CA GLU A 469 -12.16 -21.56 -8.20
C GLU A 469 -12.39 -23.04 -7.83
N GLU A 470 -13.38 -23.33 -6.98
CA GLU A 470 -13.76 -24.69 -6.57
C GLU A 470 -14.51 -25.41 -7.69
N TYR A 471 -15.31 -24.66 -8.45
CA TYR A 471 -15.86 -25.11 -9.72
C TYR A 471 -14.74 -25.46 -10.73
N GLN A 472 -13.67 -24.66 -10.82
CA GLN A 472 -12.52 -25.00 -11.69
C GLN A 472 -11.80 -26.28 -11.25
N VAL A 473 -11.63 -26.50 -9.93
CA VAL A 473 -11.10 -27.77 -9.40
C VAL A 473 -12.01 -28.93 -9.80
N THR A 474 -13.32 -28.79 -9.63
CA THR A 474 -14.31 -29.79 -10.02
C THR A 474 -14.20 -30.14 -11.51
N LEU A 475 -14.07 -29.13 -12.37
CA LEU A 475 -13.90 -29.32 -13.81
C LEU A 475 -12.60 -30.07 -14.13
N MET A 476 -11.50 -29.77 -13.43
CA MET A 476 -10.24 -30.51 -13.58
C MET A 476 -10.37 -31.97 -13.09
N LEU A 477 -11.02 -32.21 -11.95
CA LEU A 477 -11.25 -33.56 -11.43
C LEU A 477 -12.16 -34.40 -12.34
N ALA A 478 -13.17 -33.80 -12.96
CA ALA A 478 -14.06 -34.49 -13.90
C ALA A 478 -13.31 -34.84 -15.19
N GLN A 479 -12.46 -33.94 -15.69
CA GLN A 479 -11.57 -34.22 -16.82
C GLN A 479 -10.56 -35.32 -16.50
N LEU A 480 -9.97 -35.34 -15.31
CA LEU A 480 -9.07 -36.42 -14.92
C LEU A 480 -9.82 -37.76 -14.83
N GLY A 481 -11.04 -37.78 -14.30
CA GLY A 481 -11.85 -39.00 -14.22
C GLY A 481 -12.27 -39.58 -15.57
N ASP A 482 -12.29 -38.78 -16.63
CA ASP A 482 -12.52 -39.25 -18.02
C ASP A 482 -11.24 -39.78 -18.68
N ILE A 483 -10.09 -39.18 -18.34
CA ILE A 483 -8.79 -39.50 -18.94
C ILE A 483 -8.10 -40.66 -18.23
N GLU A 484 -8.17 -40.70 -16.90
CA GLU A 484 -7.52 -41.72 -16.07
C GLU A 484 -8.40 -42.98 -16.05
N PRO A 485 -7.82 -44.18 -16.25
CA PRO A 485 -8.63 -45.41 -16.25
C PRO A 485 -9.20 -45.75 -14.87
N GLY A 486 -10.36 -46.41 -14.86
CA GLY A 486 -11.00 -46.93 -13.65
C GLY A 486 -11.98 -45.97 -12.99
N GLU A 487 -12.46 -46.35 -11.81
CA GLU A 487 -13.36 -45.51 -11.00
C GLU A 487 -12.50 -44.55 -10.16
N ASN A 488 -12.48 -43.27 -10.54
CA ASN A 488 -11.61 -42.27 -9.93
C ASN A 488 -12.29 -41.43 -8.86
N TRP A 489 -13.60 -41.24 -8.96
CA TRP A 489 -14.40 -40.59 -7.93
C TRP A 489 -15.00 -41.70 -7.07
N VAL A 490 -14.78 -41.64 -5.76
CA VAL A 490 -15.35 -42.58 -4.81
C VAL A 490 -15.93 -41.83 -3.63
N ASP A 491 -16.93 -42.44 -2.99
CA ASP A 491 -17.71 -41.86 -1.89
C ASP A 491 -18.40 -40.53 -2.28
N GLU A 492 -18.63 -40.30 -3.57
CA GLU A 492 -19.15 -39.03 -4.08
C GLU A 492 -20.58 -38.73 -3.63
N ARG A 493 -20.84 -37.45 -3.38
CA ARG A 493 -22.15 -36.91 -2.99
C ARG A 493 -22.32 -35.52 -3.56
N PHE A 494 -23.51 -35.22 -4.08
CA PHE A 494 -23.88 -33.88 -4.51
C PHE A 494 -25.12 -33.42 -3.75
N ASN A 495 -25.03 -32.29 -3.04
CA ASN A 495 -26.05 -31.78 -2.11
C ASN A 495 -26.54 -32.84 -1.11
N ASP A 496 -25.59 -33.56 -0.51
CA ASP A 496 -25.82 -34.66 0.44
C ASP A 496 -26.69 -35.82 -0.09
N GLN A 497 -26.86 -35.92 -1.40
CA GLN A 497 -27.56 -37.03 -2.02
C GLN A 497 -26.71 -38.31 -1.95
N TYR A 498 -27.19 -39.30 -1.18
CA TYR A 498 -26.55 -40.61 -1.07
C TYR A 498 -26.73 -41.44 -2.36
N GLY A 499 -25.67 -42.11 -2.81
CA GLY A 499 -25.68 -42.92 -4.03
C GLY A 499 -25.76 -42.11 -5.32
N TRP A 500 -25.41 -40.82 -5.27
CA TRP A 500 -25.18 -40.03 -6.48
C TRP A 500 -23.89 -40.51 -7.17
N GLU A 501 -23.87 -40.53 -8.49
CA GLU A 501 -22.71 -40.91 -9.31
C GLU A 501 -22.37 -39.77 -10.28
N LEU A 502 -21.09 -39.64 -10.67
CA LEU A 502 -20.63 -38.64 -11.64
C LEU A 502 -21.40 -38.72 -12.98
N PRO A 503 -22.20 -37.72 -13.36
CA PRO A 503 -22.95 -37.77 -14.60
C PRO A 503 -22.04 -37.56 -15.81
N LEU A 504 -22.32 -38.27 -16.91
CA LEU A 504 -21.62 -38.07 -18.19
C LEU A 504 -21.66 -36.61 -18.67
N SER A 505 -22.70 -35.86 -18.32
CA SER A 505 -22.82 -34.44 -18.67
C SER A 505 -21.72 -33.59 -18.00
N TRP A 506 -21.25 -33.94 -16.81
CA TRP A 506 -20.19 -33.21 -16.10
C TRP A 506 -18.83 -33.43 -16.76
N VAL A 507 -18.56 -34.66 -17.19
CA VAL A 507 -17.38 -35.01 -18.01
C VAL A 507 -17.37 -34.20 -19.31
N GLN A 508 -18.54 -33.98 -19.92
CA GLN A 508 -18.72 -33.12 -21.09
C GLN A 508 -18.68 -31.61 -20.78
N GLY A 509 -18.31 -31.23 -19.55
CA GLY A 509 -18.16 -29.84 -19.11
C GLY A 509 -19.48 -29.15 -18.71
N ARG A 510 -20.60 -29.86 -18.63
CA ARG A 510 -21.90 -29.31 -18.22
C ARG A 510 -22.11 -29.47 -16.71
N ILE A 511 -21.18 -28.91 -15.94
CA ILE A 511 -21.21 -28.93 -14.47
C ILE A 511 -22.08 -27.75 -13.98
N PRO A 512 -22.97 -27.94 -12.98
CA PRO A 512 -23.71 -26.85 -12.35
C PRO A 512 -22.78 -25.81 -11.71
N HIS A 513 -23.21 -24.55 -11.70
CA HIS A 513 -22.47 -23.44 -11.05
C HIS A 513 -22.84 -23.24 -9.57
N THR A 514 -23.58 -24.16 -8.97
CA THR A 514 -24.03 -24.09 -7.57
C THR A 514 -24.20 -25.50 -7.02
N GLY A 515 -24.05 -25.65 -5.70
CA GLY A 515 -24.23 -26.91 -4.99
C GLY A 515 -22.96 -27.35 -4.27
N ASP A 516 -23.12 -28.28 -3.34
CA ASP A 516 -22.04 -28.82 -2.52
C ASP A 516 -21.64 -30.21 -3.03
N LEU A 517 -20.37 -30.35 -3.37
CA LEU A 517 -19.78 -31.58 -3.86
C LEU A 517 -18.81 -32.14 -2.83
N PHE A 518 -19.01 -33.41 -2.48
CA PHE A 518 -18.02 -34.20 -1.77
C PHE A 518 -17.58 -35.35 -2.68
N LEU A 519 -16.27 -35.63 -2.72
CA LEU A 519 -15.73 -36.83 -3.33
C LEU A 519 -14.34 -37.15 -2.75
N ARG A 520 -13.92 -38.40 -2.82
CA ARG A 520 -12.54 -38.80 -2.65
C ARG A 520 -11.98 -39.23 -3.99
N TYR A 521 -10.92 -38.59 -4.44
CA TYR A 521 -10.32 -38.88 -5.74
C TYR A 521 -9.25 -39.96 -5.59
N THR A 522 -9.19 -40.91 -6.50
CA THR A 522 -8.25 -42.04 -6.47
C THR A 522 -7.83 -42.48 -7.88
N THR A 523 -6.65 -43.09 -7.99
CA THR A 523 -6.16 -43.73 -9.22
C THR A 523 -5.88 -45.23 -9.00
N GLY A 524 -6.63 -45.83 -8.07
CA GLY A 524 -6.46 -47.21 -7.65
C GLY A 524 -5.24 -47.43 -6.75
N ALA A 525 -5.01 -48.70 -6.37
CA ALA A 525 -3.88 -49.08 -5.53
C ALA A 525 -2.55 -48.62 -6.14
N THR A 526 -1.67 -48.06 -5.30
CA THR A 526 -0.33 -47.58 -5.68
C THR A 526 -0.32 -46.62 -6.88
N PHE A 527 -1.38 -45.85 -7.08
CA PHE A 527 -1.52 -44.86 -8.16
C PHE A 527 -1.43 -45.44 -9.59
N LYS A 528 -1.78 -46.71 -9.76
CA LYS A 528 -1.58 -47.46 -11.02
C LYS A 528 -2.25 -46.85 -12.25
N ASN A 529 -3.35 -46.12 -12.06
CA ASN A 529 -4.14 -45.55 -13.15
C ASN A 529 -3.82 -44.06 -13.40
N ARG A 530 -2.79 -43.52 -12.74
CA ARG A 530 -2.43 -42.11 -12.89
C ARG A 530 -1.92 -41.82 -14.30
N VAL A 531 -2.45 -40.77 -14.93
CA VAL A 531 -1.98 -40.29 -16.24
C VAL A 531 -1.20 -38.99 -16.05
N ASN A 532 0.12 -39.10 -15.85
CA ASN A 532 0.99 -37.96 -15.55
C ASN A 532 0.93 -36.84 -16.59
N ALA A 533 0.82 -37.17 -17.88
CA ALA A 533 0.76 -36.17 -18.95
C ALA A 533 -0.48 -35.27 -18.85
N ALA A 534 -1.63 -35.84 -18.45
CA ALA A 534 -2.86 -35.07 -18.26
C ALA A 534 -2.77 -34.15 -17.04
N ARG A 535 -2.18 -34.64 -15.95
CA ARG A 535 -1.96 -33.85 -14.73
C ARG A 535 -0.98 -32.69 -14.96
N GLU A 536 0.09 -32.90 -15.72
CA GLU A 536 1.02 -31.84 -16.11
C GLU A 536 0.36 -30.78 -17.01
N ASP A 537 -0.62 -31.15 -17.84
CA ASP A 537 -1.40 -30.16 -18.60
C ASP A 537 -2.29 -29.32 -17.67
N MET A 538 -3.01 -29.96 -16.74
CA MET A 538 -3.85 -29.27 -15.76
C MET A 538 -3.05 -28.38 -14.82
N LYS A 539 -1.82 -28.78 -14.49
CA LYS A 539 -0.92 -28.01 -13.65
C LYS A 539 -0.72 -26.58 -14.15
N LYS A 540 -0.80 -26.35 -15.46
CA LYS A 540 -0.71 -25.02 -16.09
C LYS A 540 -1.85 -24.06 -15.68
N ARG A 541 -2.94 -24.59 -15.12
CA ARG A 541 -4.14 -23.85 -14.69
C ARG A 541 -4.14 -23.51 -13.19
N VAL A 542 -3.12 -23.93 -12.44
CA VAL A 542 -2.96 -23.67 -11.00
C VAL A 542 -1.64 -22.95 -10.70
N LEU A 543 -1.53 -22.34 -9.52
CA LEU A 543 -0.41 -21.47 -9.17
C LEU A 543 0.96 -22.17 -9.16
N CYS A 544 1.02 -23.45 -8.83
CA CYS A 544 2.28 -24.19 -8.84
C CYS A 544 2.87 -24.32 -10.26
N GLY A 545 2.03 -24.42 -11.29
CA GLY A 545 2.44 -24.41 -12.71
C GLY A 545 2.69 -23.04 -13.31
N LYS A 546 2.52 -21.95 -12.56
CA LYS A 546 2.80 -20.58 -13.02
C LYS A 546 4.28 -20.44 -13.41
N PRO A 547 4.60 -19.94 -14.62
CA PRO A 547 5.98 -19.66 -15.01
C PRO A 547 6.68 -18.71 -14.04
N ARG A 548 7.92 -19.03 -13.69
CA ARG A 548 8.77 -18.20 -12.80
C ARG A 548 9.79 -17.43 -13.63
N LYS A 549 10.04 -16.17 -13.27
CA LYS A 549 11.18 -15.41 -13.80
C LYS A 549 12.47 -16.14 -13.42
N VAL A 550 13.39 -16.30 -14.37
CA VAL A 550 14.71 -16.90 -14.10
C VAL A 550 15.64 -15.80 -13.62
N LEU A 551 16.39 -16.03 -12.54
CA LEU A 551 17.46 -15.12 -12.15
C LEU A 551 18.52 -15.10 -13.26
N ALA A 552 18.81 -13.93 -13.83
CA ALA A 552 19.89 -13.78 -14.78
C ALA A 552 21.20 -14.29 -14.12
N SER A 553 21.94 -15.14 -14.83
CA SER A 553 23.29 -15.54 -14.39
C SER A 553 24.12 -14.28 -14.23
N LYS A 554 24.93 -14.21 -13.17
CA LYS A 554 25.86 -13.10 -12.89
C LYS A 554 26.54 -12.62 -14.18
N ASP A 555 26.10 -11.50 -14.74
CA ASP A 555 26.95 -10.75 -15.66
C ASP A 555 28.11 -10.21 -14.83
N ASN A 556 29.31 -10.30 -15.40
CA ASN A 556 30.60 -10.00 -14.75
C ASN A 556 30.81 -8.51 -14.40
N ASP A 557 29.73 -7.73 -14.34
CA ASP A 557 29.77 -6.31 -14.01
C ASP A 557 28.94 -6.09 -12.73
N GLY A 558 29.61 -5.64 -11.67
CA GLY A 558 29.13 -5.64 -10.28
C GLY A 558 27.98 -4.69 -9.98
N SER A 559 26.88 -4.75 -10.74
CA SER A 559 25.75 -3.83 -10.63
C SER A 559 24.42 -4.57 -10.43
N ARG A 560 23.90 -4.44 -9.20
CA ARG A 560 22.51 -4.65 -8.72
C ARG A 560 22.03 -6.09 -8.56
N TYR A 561 22.06 -6.55 -7.29
CA TYR A 561 21.20 -7.62 -6.82
C TYR A 561 19.73 -7.21 -7.03
N ALA A 562 18.99 -7.96 -7.86
CA ALA A 562 17.56 -7.76 -8.01
C ALA A 562 16.84 -8.24 -6.75
N VAL A 563 16.41 -7.31 -5.89
CA VAL A 563 15.52 -7.59 -4.75
C VAL A 563 14.20 -8.11 -5.30
N PHE A 564 13.69 -9.23 -4.77
CA PHE A 564 12.37 -9.73 -5.14
C PHE A 564 11.29 -8.81 -4.58
N ALA A 565 10.74 -7.95 -5.43
CA ALA A 565 9.52 -7.21 -5.16
C ALA A 565 8.36 -7.90 -5.88
N PRO A 566 7.34 -8.41 -5.19
CA PRO A 566 6.08 -8.75 -5.86
C PRO A 566 5.54 -7.48 -6.50
N THR A 567 5.49 -7.50 -7.82
CA THR A 567 4.94 -6.49 -8.75
C THR A 567 4.73 -5.09 -8.17
N VAL A 568 5.82 -4.51 -7.66
CA VAL A 568 6.07 -3.07 -7.70
C VAL A 568 7.44 -2.95 -8.33
N ALA A 569 7.56 -3.34 -9.60
CA ALA A 569 8.67 -2.83 -10.37
C ALA A 569 8.42 -1.32 -10.49
N PRO A 570 9.40 -0.45 -10.17
CA PRO A 570 9.31 0.94 -10.58
C PRO A 570 9.07 0.92 -12.09
N ALA A 571 8.05 1.66 -12.55
CA ALA A 571 7.85 1.85 -13.97
C ALA A 571 9.21 2.26 -14.55
N THR A 572 9.81 1.39 -15.36
CA THR A 572 10.94 1.80 -16.18
C THR A 572 10.44 2.99 -16.99
N PRO A 573 11.22 4.07 -17.13
CA PRO A 573 10.77 5.27 -17.83
C PRO A 573 10.61 4.95 -19.31
N ARG A 574 9.47 4.37 -19.69
CA ARG A 574 9.08 4.18 -21.08
C ARG A 574 8.47 5.48 -21.55
N ARG A 575 9.31 6.19 -22.32
CA ARG A 575 9.00 7.26 -23.28
C ARG A 575 7.51 7.61 -23.35
N GLN A 576 7.22 8.81 -22.87
CA GLN A 576 6.08 9.61 -23.26
C GLN A 576 5.87 9.53 -24.78
N SER A 577 4.95 8.71 -25.23
CA SER A 577 4.37 8.82 -26.57
C SER A 577 3.11 7.97 -26.59
N ILE A 578 2.02 8.57 -27.07
CA ILE A 578 0.72 7.95 -27.35
C ILE A 578 -0.23 7.86 -26.15
N MET A 579 -0.66 9.01 -25.62
CA MET A 579 -2.06 9.28 -25.27
C MET A 579 -2.35 10.78 -25.40
N ARG A 580 -2.23 11.28 -26.64
CA ARG A 580 -2.91 12.49 -27.11
C ARG A 580 -3.94 12.06 -28.15
N ALA A 581 -5.04 11.48 -27.70
CA ALA A 581 -6.28 11.40 -28.47
C ALA A 581 -7.38 10.93 -27.52
N ALA A 582 -8.50 11.67 -27.50
CA ALA A 582 -9.65 11.55 -26.61
C ALA A 582 -9.45 12.17 -25.22
N PHE A 583 -9.36 13.50 -25.18
CA PHE A 583 -10.28 14.38 -24.44
C PHE A 583 -10.26 15.76 -25.09
#